data_AF-A0A923T7N8-F1
#
_entry.id   AF-A0A923T7N8-F1
#
_cell.length_a   1.000
_cell.length_b   1.000
_cell.length_c   1.000
_cell.angle_alpha   90.00
_cell.angle_beta   90.00
_cell.angle_gamma   90.00
#
_symmetry.space_group_name_H-M   'P 1'
#
loop_
_entity.id
_entity.type
_entity.pdbx_description
1 polymer ?
#
loop_
_entity_poly.entity_id
_entity_poly.type
_entity_poly.pdbx_seq_one_letter_code
_entity_poly.pdbx_strand_id
1 'polypeptide(L)'
;MRKLFFTLAAAVLLTSGLSAQYFGLRAGVNSTNAKVDFENAEIDTDGETNLMLGIFLDLPLGTDLISIQPELNYLNRGYSLSADFGPAGSFDQTISYIDLGGLLKLNFGREEGLGFYLGAGPMFSYAVSGQRTVLGDETDIDFDADRINRGELQFAGVAGLTIDLGLKLFVEGRYNGSFSDQSDLDDSEIRQRSIGINGGVLVPLGN
;
A
#
# COMPACT_ATOMS: atom_id res chain seq x y z
N MET A 1 -11.56 -20.65 -13.78
CA MET A 1 -10.25 -20.00 -13.57
C MET A 1 -10.10 -19.37 -12.19
N ARG A 2 -11.07 -18.59 -11.68
CA ARG A 2 -11.02 -18.03 -10.30
C ARG A 2 -10.76 -19.06 -9.19
N LYS A 3 -11.44 -20.20 -9.22
CA LYS A 3 -11.26 -21.28 -8.22
C LYS A 3 -9.85 -21.88 -8.25
N LEU A 4 -9.21 -21.97 -9.42
CA LEU A 4 -7.87 -22.52 -9.57
C LEU A 4 -6.82 -21.64 -8.88
N PHE A 5 -7.00 -20.32 -8.96
CA PHE A 5 -6.12 -19.33 -8.32
C PHE A 5 -6.19 -19.42 -6.79
N PHE A 6 -7.40 -19.53 -6.23
CA PHE A 6 -7.58 -19.73 -4.78
C PHE A 6 -7.04 -21.08 -4.30
N THR A 7 -7.24 -22.16 -5.08
CA THR A 7 -6.70 -23.49 -4.74
C THR A 7 -5.18 -23.51 -4.84
N LEU A 8 -4.57 -22.80 -5.80
CA LEU A 8 -3.12 -22.70 -5.92
C LEU A 8 -2.50 -21.85 -4.80
N ALA A 9 -3.13 -20.72 -4.45
CA ALA A 9 -2.74 -19.91 -3.30
C ALA A 9 -2.83 -20.72 -1.99
N ALA A 10 -3.92 -21.46 -1.79
CA ALA A 10 -4.08 -22.34 -0.63
C ALA A 10 -3.07 -23.50 -0.62
N ALA A 11 -2.74 -24.08 -1.79
CA ALA A 11 -1.76 -25.15 -1.88
C ALA A 11 -0.34 -24.66 -1.57
N VAL A 12 0.05 -23.47 -2.02
CA VAL A 12 1.35 -22.86 -1.67
C VAL A 12 1.46 -22.58 -0.17
N LEU A 13 0.37 -22.13 0.46
CA LEU A 13 0.30 -21.94 1.91
C LEU A 13 0.44 -23.25 2.71
N LEU A 14 0.08 -24.40 2.12
CA LEU A 14 0.13 -25.70 2.78
C LEU A 14 1.46 -26.46 2.57
N THR A 15 2.31 -26.01 1.66
CA THR A 15 3.59 -26.68 1.32
C THR A 15 4.84 -26.00 1.87
N SER A 16 4.74 -24.87 2.58
CA SER A 16 5.87 -24.13 3.18
C SER A 16 6.45 -24.79 4.44
N GLY A 17 6.41 -26.12 4.53
CA GLY A 17 7.01 -26.87 5.62
C GLY A 17 8.53 -26.76 5.63
N LEU A 18 9.09 -26.46 6.81
CA LEU A 18 10.51 -26.48 7.24
C LEU A 18 11.32 -25.17 7.26
N SER A 19 10.80 -24.00 6.85
CA SER A 19 11.48 -22.71 7.08
C SER A 19 10.69 -21.81 8.05
N ALA A 20 11.40 -20.96 8.78
CA ALA A 20 10.83 -20.06 9.78
C ALA A 20 9.90 -19.04 9.11
N GLN A 21 8.60 -19.19 9.35
CA GLN A 21 7.58 -18.23 8.91
C GLN A 21 7.56 -17.06 9.88
N TYR A 22 7.29 -15.84 9.40
CA TYR A 22 7.18 -14.67 10.27
C TYR A 22 5.83 -13.99 10.09
N PHE A 23 5.20 -13.61 11.20
CA PHE A 23 4.10 -12.67 11.22
C PHE A 23 4.64 -11.26 11.42
N GLY A 24 4.30 -10.36 10.50
CA GLY A 24 4.76 -8.99 10.49
C GLY A 24 3.68 -8.01 10.90
N LEU A 25 4.03 -7.04 11.75
CA LEU A 25 3.27 -5.82 11.97
C LEU A 25 4.02 -4.65 11.35
N ARG A 26 3.31 -3.82 10.59
CA ARG A 26 3.85 -2.66 9.87
C ARG A 26 3.16 -1.38 10.34
N ALA A 27 3.95 -0.34 10.54
CA ALA A 27 3.48 1.04 10.65
C ALA A 27 4.42 1.97 9.88
N GLY A 28 3.89 3.03 9.28
CA GLY A 28 4.70 3.93 8.48
C GLY A 28 3.96 5.15 8.00
N VAL A 29 4.66 5.92 7.19
CA VAL A 29 4.15 7.11 6.55
C VAL A 29 4.34 7.00 5.04
N ASN A 30 3.30 7.36 4.31
CA ASN A 30 3.27 7.38 2.86
C ASN A 30 2.90 8.79 2.39
N SER A 31 3.68 9.35 1.47
CA SER A 31 3.30 10.54 0.72
C SER A 31 2.58 10.09 -0.55
N THR A 32 1.36 10.56 -0.74
CA THR A 32 0.60 10.28 -1.97
C THR A 32 0.60 11.54 -2.82
N ASN A 33 1.13 11.45 -4.03
CA ASN A 33 1.05 12.53 -5.00
C ASN A 33 0.03 12.10 -6.08
N ALA A 34 -1.00 12.90 -6.29
CA ALA A 34 -1.92 12.75 -7.40
C ALA A 34 -1.50 13.73 -8.50
N LYS A 35 -1.19 13.22 -9.69
CA LYS A 35 -1.08 14.06 -10.89
C LYS A 35 -2.44 14.10 -11.56
N VAL A 36 -2.94 15.30 -11.83
CA VAL A 36 -4.16 15.54 -12.60
C VAL A 36 -3.77 16.31 -13.86
N ASP A 37 -3.71 15.63 -15.01
CA ASP A 37 -3.48 16.26 -16.30
C ASP A 37 -4.80 16.83 -16.84
N PHE A 38 -4.89 18.16 -16.97
CA PHE A 38 -5.91 18.81 -17.78
C PHE A 38 -5.28 19.33 -19.08
N GLU A 39 -6.07 19.33 -20.15
CA GLU A 39 -5.69 19.64 -21.55
C GLU A 39 -4.89 20.97 -21.74
N ASN A 40 -4.83 21.87 -20.75
CA ASN A 40 -4.08 23.14 -20.82
C ASN A 40 -3.39 23.60 -19.51
N ALA A 41 -3.25 22.77 -18.46
CA ALA A 41 -2.49 23.14 -17.24
C ALA A 41 -2.08 21.91 -16.40
N GLU A 42 -0.80 21.85 -16.00
CA GLU A 42 -0.27 20.91 -15.00
C GLU A 42 -0.44 21.55 -13.61
N ILE A 43 -1.25 20.95 -12.73
CA ILE A 43 -1.38 21.37 -11.33
C ILE A 43 -0.72 20.30 -10.46
N ASP A 44 0.51 20.57 -10.02
CA ASP A 44 1.15 19.80 -8.95
C ASP A 44 0.41 20.06 -7.65
N THR A 45 -0.25 19.04 -7.10
CA THR A 45 -0.92 19.11 -5.78
C THR A 45 0.07 18.73 -4.69
N ASP A 46 0.11 19.47 -3.58
CA ASP A 46 0.93 19.15 -2.41
C ASP A 46 0.52 17.79 -1.85
N GLY A 47 1.44 16.83 -1.89
CA GLY A 47 1.18 15.45 -1.45
C GLY A 47 0.91 15.38 0.06
N GLU A 48 -0.20 14.76 0.46
CA GLU A 48 -0.54 14.58 1.87
C GLU A 48 0.25 13.41 2.47
N THR A 49 0.92 13.66 3.60
CA THR A 49 1.59 12.62 4.38
C THR A 49 0.56 11.85 5.18
N ASN A 50 0.36 10.58 4.83
CA ASN A 50 -0.65 9.72 5.40
C ASN A 50 -0.03 8.57 6.20
N LEU A 51 -0.71 8.13 7.25
CA LEU A 51 -0.31 6.96 8.02
C LEU A 51 -0.69 5.67 7.27
N MET A 52 0.19 4.68 7.37
CA MET A 52 -0.04 3.32 6.90
C MET A 52 0.14 2.36 8.07
N LEU A 53 -0.83 1.48 8.28
CA LEU A 53 -0.77 0.36 9.20
C LEU A 53 -0.97 -0.93 8.41
N GLY A 54 -0.29 -2.01 8.78
CA GLY A 54 -0.44 -3.25 8.04
C GLY A 54 -0.04 -4.48 8.83
N ILE A 55 -0.54 -5.61 8.35
CA ILE A 55 -0.15 -6.93 8.81
C ILE A 55 0.24 -7.78 7.60
N PHE A 56 1.20 -8.66 7.77
CA PHE A 56 1.64 -9.55 6.70
C PHE A 56 2.18 -10.87 7.25
N LEU A 57 2.26 -11.87 6.38
CA LEU A 57 2.96 -13.12 6.67
C LEU A 57 4.15 -13.20 5.73
N ASP A 58 5.33 -13.49 6.23
CA ASP A 58 6.52 -13.76 5.42
C ASP A 58 6.74 -15.27 5.36
N LEU A 59 6.58 -15.84 4.18
CA LEU A 59 6.58 -17.29 3.95
C LEU A 59 7.69 -17.68 2.98
N PRO A 60 8.82 -18.19 3.46
CA PRO A 60 9.90 -18.67 2.60
C PRO A 60 9.45 -19.81 1.69
N LEU A 61 9.91 -19.78 0.43
CA LEU A 61 9.60 -20.77 -0.60
C LEU A 61 10.79 -21.70 -0.80
N GLY A 62 10.85 -22.76 0.00
CA GLY A 62 11.85 -23.83 -0.08
C GLY A 62 13.27 -23.45 0.36
N THR A 63 13.65 -22.17 0.22
CA THR A 63 14.90 -21.57 0.69
C THR A 63 14.62 -20.19 1.27
N ASP A 64 15.52 -19.66 2.09
CA ASP A 64 15.33 -18.33 2.69
C ASP A 64 15.56 -17.18 1.69
N LEU A 65 16.11 -17.49 0.50
CA LEU A 65 16.36 -16.53 -0.57
C LEU A 65 15.06 -15.96 -1.16
N ILE A 66 14.01 -16.77 -1.28
CA ILE A 66 12.76 -16.36 -1.92
C ILE A 66 11.63 -16.56 -0.93
N SER A 67 10.77 -15.56 -0.79
CA SER A 67 9.59 -15.65 0.07
C SER A 67 8.37 -15.02 -0.61
N ILE A 68 7.18 -15.46 -0.23
CA ILE A 68 5.94 -14.76 -0.54
C ILE A 68 5.45 -14.05 0.69
N GLN A 69 4.94 -12.84 0.48
CA GLN A 69 4.44 -11.99 1.54
C GLN A 69 3.01 -11.54 1.24
N PRO A 70 1.98 -12.37 1.52
CA PRO A 70 0.62 -11.85 1.55
C PRO A 70 0.49 -10.78 2.63
N GLU A 71 -0.16 -9.68 2.28
CA GLU A 71 -0.28 -8.51 3.14
C GLU A 71 -1.65 -7.84 3.06
N LEU A 72 -2.04 -7.26 4.19
CA LEU A 72 -3.23 -6.43 4.35
C LEU A 72 -2.80 -5.12 5.00
N ASN A 73 -3.04 -4.01 4.33
CA ASN A 73 -2.70 -2.68 4.82
C ASN A 73 -3.93 -1.79 4.89
N TYR A 74 -3.99 -0.95 5.91
CA TYR A 74 -4.92 0.17 6.03
C TYR A 74 -4.11 1.45 5.87
N LEU A 75 -4.51 2.31 4.94
CA LEU A 75 -3.85 3.59 4.70
C LEU A 75 -4.86 4.63 4.27
N ASN A 76 -4.54 5.88 4.59
CA ASN A 76 -5.26 7.02 4.04
C ASN A 76 -4.54 7.49 2.77
N ARG A 77 -5.31 7.90 1.78
CA ARG A 77 -4.84 8.57 0.57
C ARG A 77 -5.72 9.79 0.38
N GLY A 78 -5.11 10.96 0.47
CA GLY A 78 -5.80 12.22 0.29
C GLY A 78 -5.00 13.19 -0.56
N TYR A 79 -5.69 14.22 -1.03
CA TYR A 79 -5.14 15.36 -1.72
C TYR A 79 -5.77 16.62 -1.15
N SER A 80 -4.94 17.61 -0.81
CA SER A 80 -5.39 18.93 -0.37
C SER A 80 -5.18 19.91 -1.51
N LEU A 81 -6.24 20.57 -1.99
CA LEU A 81 -6.11 21.71 -2.91
C LEU A 81 -6.24 22.99 -2.09
N SER A 82 -5.09 23.62 -1.81
CA SER A 82 -5.06 24.99 -1.28
C SER A 82 -5.01 25.96 -2.47
N ALA A 83 -6.14 26.56 -2.82
CA ALA A 83 -6.17 27.61 -3.83
C ALA A 83 -5.79 28.94 -3.17
N ASP A 84 -4.64 29.51 -3.53
CA ASP A 84 -4.09 30.77 -3.00
C ASP A 84 -4.83 32.03 -3.52
N PHE A 85 -6.16 31.97 -3.62
CA PHE A 85 -7.03 33.04 -4.11
C PHE A 85 -7.88 33.65 -2.97
N GLY A 86 -7.24 34.32 -2.01
CA GLY A 86 -7.94 35.07 -0.97
C GLY A 86 -8.79 34.17 -0.04
N PRO A 87 -9.86 34.67 0.63
CA PRO A 87 -10.62 33.92 1.64
C PRO A 87 -11.51 32.81 1.04
N ALA A 88 -11.19 32.30 -0.14
CA ALA A 88 -11.83 31.15 -0.75
C ALA A 88 -11.26 29.87 -0.09
N GLY A 89 -12.16 29.02 0.41
CA GLY A 89 -11.86 28.00 1.41
C GLY A 89 -10.89 26.91 1.01
N SER A 90 -10.34 26.26 2.03
CA SER A 90 -9.63 25.00 1.90
C SER A 90 -10.58 23.91 1.38
N PHE A 91 -10.07 23.10 0.46
CA PHE A 91 -10.69 21.86 0.01
C PHE A 91 -9.74 20.71 0.35
N ASP A 92 -10.13 19.91 1.33
CA ASP A 92 -9.38 18.73 1.76
C ASP A 92 -10.22 17.49 1.48
N GLN A 93 -9.63 16.50 0.81
CA GLN A 93 -10.29 15.23 0.57
C GLN A 93 -9.36 14.08 0.93
N THR A 94 -9.78 13.27 1.91
CA THR A 94 -9.02 12.13 2.40
C THR A 94 -9.89 10.88 2.30
N ILE A 95 -9.39 9.85 1.62
CA ILE A 95 -10.07 8.56 1.48
C ILE A 95 -9.22 7.47 2.14
N SER A 96 -9.84 6.67 2.99
CA SER A 96 -9.21 5.50 3.60
C SER A 96 -9.40 4.27 2.75
N TYR A 97 -8.33 3.51 2.60
CA TYR A 97 -8.25 2.32 1.77
C TYR A 97 -7.80 1.12 2.58
N ILE A 98 -8.32 -0.04 2.19
CA ILE A 98 -7.77 -1.33 2.56
C ILE A 98 -7.07 -1.91 1.33
N ASP A 99 -5.76 -2.09 1.42
CA ASP A 99 -4.93 -2.72 0.40
C ASP A 99 -4.71 -4.19 0.77
N LEU A 100 -5.20 -5.09 -0.08
CA LEU A 100 -4.97 -6.53 0.01
C LEU A 100 -4.12 -6.98 -1.16
N GLY A 101 -3.02 -7.67 -0.90
CA GLY A 101 -2.20 -8.21 -1.98
C GLY A 101 -1.11 -9.15 -1.49
N GLY A 102 -0.07 -9.28 -2.30
CA GLY A 102 1.07 -10.09 -1.92
C GLY A 102 2.31 -9.75 -2.72
N LEU A 103 3.46 -9.81 -2.05
CA LEU A 103 4.76 -9.57 -2.65
C LEU A 103 5.50 -10.89 -2.87
N LEU A 104 6.23 -10.98 -3.97
CA LEU A 104 7.35 -11.92 -4.08
C LEU A 104 8.60 -11.17 -3.61
N LYS A 105 9.33 -11.76 -2.66
CA LYS A 105 10.52 -11.17 -2.05
C LYS A 105 11.76 -11.99 -2.36
N LEU A 106 12.84 -11.28 -2.62
CA LEU A 106 14.22 -11.77 -2.65
C LEU A 106 14.92 -11.27 -1.40
N ASN A 107 15.31 -12.19 -0.52
CA ASN A 107 15.99 -11.88 0.72
C ASN A 107 17.49 -12.18 0.60
N PHE A 108 18.30 -11.27 1.11
CA PHE A 108 19.75 -11.34 1.10
C PHE A 108 20.29 -11.06 2.50
N GLY A 109 21.47 -11.59 2.81
CA GLY A 109 22.10 -11.44 4.12
C GLY A 109 21.93 -12.68 4.99
N ARG A 110 22.28 -12.56 6.27
CA ARG A 110 22.23 -13.67 7.23
C ARG A 110 20.94 -13.61 8.03
N GLU A 111 20.43 -14.79 8.38
CA GLU A 111 19.24 -14.93 9.23
C GLU A 111 19.48 -14.29 10.61
N GLU A 112 20.69 -14.46 11.14
CA GLU A 112 21.18 -13.81 12.35
C GLU A 112 21.99 -12.55 11.99
N GLY A 113 21.44 -11.37 12.27
CA GLY A 113 22.11 -10.08 12.07
C GLY A 113 21.38 -9.18 11.07
N LEU A 114 22.13 -8.55 10.16
CA LEU A 114 21.59 -7.62 9.17
C LEU A 114 21.19 -8.37 7.88
N GLY A 115 19.91 -8.26 7.52
CA GLY A 115 19.36 -8.72 6.25
C GLY A 115 18.88 -7.55 5.39
N PHE A 116 18.79 -7.76 4.09
CA PHE A 116 18.23 -6.84 3.11
C PHE A 116 17.27 -7.61 2.20
N TYR A 117 16.20 -6.97 1.73
CA TYR A 117 15.29 -7.59 0.78
C TYR A 117 14.79 -6.62 -0.27
N LEU A 118 14.44 -7.19 -1.42
CA LEU A 118 13.68 -6.54 -2.48
C LEU A 118 12.39 -7.31 -2.68
N GLY A 119 11.28 -6.62 -2.87
CA GLY A 119 10.00 -7.27 -3.14
C GLY A 119 9.17 -6.52 -4.15
N ALA A 120 8.34 -7.26 -4.90
CA ALA A 120 7.36 -6.66 -5.78
C ALA A 120 6.13 -7.57 -5.91
N GLY A 121 4.97 -6.99 -6.13
CA GLY A 121 3.77 -7.77 -6.37
C GLY A 121 2.50 -6.95 -6.57
N PRO A 122 1.40 -7.63 -6.94
CA PRO A 122 0.12 -6.99 -7.15
C PRO A 122 -0.58 -6.67 -5.82
N MET A 123 -1.32 -5.57 -5.83
CA MET A 123 -2.16 -5.10 -4.74
C MET A 123 -3.55 -4.78 -5.28
N PHE A 124 -4.58 -5.08 -4.51
CA PHE A 124 -5.94 -4.62 -4.73
C PHE A 124 -6.31 -3.67 -3.60
N SER A 125 -6.66 -2.44 -3.96
CA SER A 125 -7.02 -1.39 -3.02
C SER A 125 -8.51 -1.17 -3.06
N TYR A 126 -9.13 -1.04 -1.89
CA TYR A 126 -10.56 -0.84 -1.74
C TYR A 126 -10.87 0.34 -0.82
N ALA A 127 -11.56 1.35 -1.33
CA ALA A 127 -12.01 2.52 -0.59
C ALA A 127 -13.11 2.13 0.41
N VAL A 128 -12.82 2.31 1.70
CA VAL A 128 -13.73 1.93 2.80
C VAL A 128 -14.45 3.12 3.41
N SER A 129 -13.81 4.27 3.49
CA SER A 129 -14.37 5.52 4.00
C SER A 129 -13.72 6.70 3.30
N GLY A 130 -14.44 7.81 3.19
CA GLY A 130 -13.91 9.04 2.63
C GLY A 130 -14.52 10.23 3.33
N GLN A 131 -13.69 11.23 3.59
CA GLN A 131 -14.09 12.49 4.20
C GLN A 131 -13.70 13.63 3.27
N ARG A 132 -14.60 14.61 3.14
CA ARG A 132 -14.37 15.83 2.38
C ARG A 132 -14.67 17.02 3.28
N THR A 133 -13.70 17.93 3.39
CA THR A 133 -13.85 19.20 4.09
C THR A 133 -13.91 20.32 3.06
N VAL A 134 -15.01 21.07 3.07
CA VAL A 134 -15.20 22.26 2.21
C VAL A 134 -15.48 23.45 3.12
N LEU A 135 -14.64 24.49 3.07
CA LEU A 135 -14.83 25.70 3.90
C LEU A 135 -14.90 25.43 5.41
N GLY A 136 -14.32 24.32 5.88
CA GLY A 136 -14.35 23.90 7.29
C GLY A 136 -15.54 23.04 7.70
N ASP A 137 -16.48 22.77 6.78
CA ASP A 137 -17.57 21.80 6.99
C ASP A 137 -17.14 20.41 6.49
N GLU A 138 -17.13 19.43 7.41
CA GLU A 138 -16.80 18.03 7.14
C GLU A 138 -18.05 17.27 6.68
N THR A 139 -17.96 16.59 5.54
CA THR A 139 -19.03 15.73 5.00
C THR A 139 -18.46 14.37 4.61
N ASP A 140 -19.14 13.30 5.00
CA ASP A 140 -18.80 11.93 4.57
C ASP A 140 -19.05 11.76 3.07
N ILE A 141 -18.12 11.11 2.37
CA ILE A 141 -18.23 10.78 0.95
C ILE A 141 -19.18 9.60 0.78
N ASP A 142 -20.24 9.80 0.01
CA ASP A 142 -21.13 8.73 -0.44
C ASP A 142 -20.60 8.19 -1.77
N PHE A 143 -19.85 7.09 -1.70
CA PHE A 143 -19.23 6.47 -2.87
C PHE A 143 -20.22 6.11 -4.00
N ASP A 144 -21.47 5.78 -3.65
CA ASP A 144 -22.49 5.39 -4.63
C ASP A 144 -23.12 6.62 -5.29
N ALA A 145 -23.38 7.68 -4.51
CA ALA A 145 -23.91 8.95 -5.02
C ALA A 145 -22.85 9.73 -5.83
N ASP A 146 -21.58 9.68 -5.41
CA ASP A 146 -20.46 10.40 -6.02
C ASP A 146 -19.80 9.63 -7.19
N ARG A 147 -20.28 8.41 -7.49
CA ARG A 147 -19.78 7.56 -8.60
C ARG A 147 -18.28 7.30 -8.54
N ILE A 148 -17.73 7.14 -7.34
CA ILE A 148 -16.30 6.87 -7.16
C ILE A 148 -16.08 5.37 -7.20
N ASN A 149 -15.25 4.89 -8.15
CA ASN A 149 -14.87 3.48 -8.16
C ASN A 149 -14.05 3.15 -6.90
N ARG A 150 -14.62 2.29 -6.07
CA ARG A 150 -14.05 1.90 -4.79
C ARG A 150 -12.87 0.95 -4.93
N GLY A 151 -12.78 0.20 -6.04
CA GLY A 151 -11.77 -0.84 -6.22
C GLY A 151 -10.77 -0.50 -7.32
N GLU A 152 -9.48 -0.58 -7.01
CA GLU A 152 -8.40 -0.35 -7.97
C GLU A 152 -7.33 -1.45 -7.89
N LEU A 153 -6.74 -1.77 -9.04
CA LEU A 153 -5.59 -2.67 -9.11
C LEU A 153 -4.30 -1.86 -9.14
N GLN A 154 -3.35 -2.28 -8.31
CA GLN A 154 -2.06 -1.62 -8.12
C GLN A 154 -0.93 -2.64 -8.12
N PHE A 155 0.30 -2.13 -8.17
CA PHE A 155 1.49 -2.87 -7.76
C PHE A 155 2.19 -2.14 -6.64
N ALA A 156 2.89 -2.93 -5.83
CA ALA A 156 3.84 -2.45 -4.85
C ALA A 156 5.24 -2.94 -5.21
N GLY A 157 6.23 -2.07 -5.03
CA GLY A 157 7.65 -2.38 -5.02
C GLY A 157 8.25 -1.94 -3.69
N VAL A 158 9.04 -2.81 -3.06
CA VAL A 158 9.65 -2.54 -1.74
C VAL A 158 11.14 -2.87 -1.74
N ALA A 159 11.89 -2.10 -0.97
CA ALA A 159 13.27 -2.39 -0.62
C ALA A 159 13.44 -2.15 0.88
N GLY A 160 13.95 -3.11 1.61
CA GLY A 160 14.00 -3.02 3.07
C GLY A 160 15.20 -3.69 3.70
N LEU A 161 15.46 -3.30 4.94
CA LEU A 161 16.47 -3.86 5.82
C LEU A 161 15.77 -4.57 6.98
N THR A 162 16.38 -5.65 7.44
CA THR A 162 15.95 -6.38 8.65
C THR A 162 17.13 -6.49 9.60
N ILE A 163 16.86 -6.41 10.90
CA ILE A 163 17.86 -6.65 11.94
C ILE A 163 17.27 -7.54 13.02
N ASP A 164 18.01 -8.59 13.39
CA ASP A 164 17.65 -9.45 14.51
C ASP A 164 18.41 -9.03 15.78
N LEU A 165 17.68 -8.56 16.79
CA LEU A 165 18.19 -8.19 18.12
C LEU A 165 17.52 -9.02 19.23
N GLY A 166 17.01 -10.22 18.91
CA GLY A 166 16.10 -11.00 19.76
C GLY A 166 14.62 -10.67 19.54
N LEU A 167 14.34 -9.50 18.97
CA LEU A 167 13.12 -9.19 18.23
C LEU A 167 13.55 -8.75 16.84
N LYS A 168 13.02 -9.40 15.79
CA LYS A 168 13.37 -9.09 14.42
C LYS A 168 12.63 -7.82 14.00
N LEU A 169 13.39 -6.77 13.69
CA LEU A 169 12.88 -5.46 13.26
C LEU A 169 13.10 -5.28 11.76
N PHE A 170 12.27 -4.46 11.13
CA PHE A 170 12.50 -4.07 9.75
C PHE A 170 12.21 -2.59 9.50
N VAL A 171 12.83 -2.06 8.45
CA VAL A 171 12.50 -0.78 7.82
C VAL A 171 12.47 -0.99 6.32
N GLU A 172 11.49 -0.44 5.62
CA GLU A 172 11.33 -0.53 4.18
C GLU A 172 10.98 0.81 3.56
N GLY A 173 11.57 1.09 2.40
CA GLY A 173 11.00 2.00 1.43
C GLY A 173 9.98 1.26 0.58
N ARG A 174 8.81 1.87 0.38
CA ARG A 174 7.71 1.30 -0.40
C ARG A 174 7.26 2.28 -1.46
N TYR A 175 7.06 1.76 -2.66
CA TYR A 175 6.44 2.45 -3.78
C TYR A 175 5.18 1.70 -4.19
N ASN A 176 4.05 2.40 -4.27
CA ASN A 176 2.80 1.87 -4.83
C ASN A 176 2.44 2.67 -6.08
N GLY A 177 2.11 1.97 -7.16
CA GLY A 177 1.61 2.56 -8.39
C GLY A 177 0.34 1.86 -8.86
N SER A 178 -0.63 2.61 -9.38
CA SER A 178 -1.85 2.04 -9.94
C SER A 178 -1.62 1.50 -11.36
N PHE A 179 -2.19 0.33 -11.65
CA PHE A 179 -2.23 -0.26 -12.99
C PHE A 179 -3.41 0.25 -13.82
N SER A 180 -4.48 0.74 -13.16
CA SER A 180 -5.67 1.27 -13.82
C SER A 180 -5.90 2.73 -13.47
N ASP A 181 -6.56 3.42 -14.38
CA ASP A 181 -7.01 4.79 -14.21
C ASP A 181 -8.20 4.85 -13.23
N GLN A 182 -8.27 5.91 -12.42
CA GLN A 182 -9.31 6.10 -11.40
C GLN A 182 -10.44 7.03 -11.87
N SER A 183 -10.69 7.10 -13.17
CA SER A 183 -11.72 7.95 -13.79
C SER A 183 -12.56 7.16 -14.80
N ASP A 184 -13.88 7.35 -14.76
CA ASP A 184 -14.87 6.84 -15.73
C ASP A 184 -15.17 7.87 -16.85
N LEU A 185 -14.29 8.87 -17.06
CA LEU A 185 -14.46 9.95 -18.03
C LEU A 185 -13.33 9.92 -19.08
N ASP A 186 -13.72 9.89 -20.35
CA ASP A 186 -12.85 9.69 -21.55
C ASP A 186 -11.70 10.71 -21.73
N ASP A 187 -11.60 11.79 -20.94
CA ASP A 187 -10.67 12.91 -21.17
C ASP A 187 -9.80 13.33 -19.96
N SER A 188 -9.71 12.52 -18.89
CA SER A 188 -8.84 12.84 -17.73
C SER A 188 -8.18 11.61 -17.11
N GLU A 189 -6.85 11.54 -17.15
CA GLU A 189 -6.05 10.42 -16.62
C GLU A 189 -5.55 10.78 -15.20
N ILE A 190 -6.12 10.16 -14.17
CA ILE A 190 -5.65 10.33 -12.77
C ILE A 190 -4.85 9.10 -12.38
N ARG A 191 -3.52 9.23 -12.38
CA ARG A 191 -2.59 8.19 -11.91
C ARG A 191 -2.10 8.53 -10.52
N GLN A 192 -2.52 7.75 -9.54
CA GLN A 192 -2.03 7.87 -8.17
C GLN A 192 -0.70 7.12 -8.00
N ARG A 193 0.27 7.80 -7.37
CA ARG A 193 1.54 7.20 -6.96
C ARG A 193 1.78 7.54 -5.50
N SER A 194 2.22 6.55 -4.75
CA SER A 194 2.56 6.71 -3.36
C SER A 194 3.95 6.18 -3.10
N ILE A 195 4.75 6.98 -2.38
CA ILE A 195 6.05 6.57 -1.88
C ILE A 195 6.06 6.75 -0.37
N GLY A 196 6.63 5.80 0.36
CA GLY A 196 6.65 5.88 1.81
C GLY A 196 7.75 5.08 2.45
N ILE A 197 7.88 5.32 3.75
CA ILE A 197 8.83 4.64 4.61
C ILE A 197 8.01 3.97 5.71
N ASN A 198 8.18 2.66 5.82
CA ASN A 198 7.51 1.85 6.81
C ASN A 198 8.53 1.10 7.66
N GLY A 199 8.13 0.73 8.88
CA GLY A 199 8.91 -0.15 9.72
C GLY A 199 8.02 -0.96 10.64
N GLY A 200 8.63 -1.87 11.39
CA GLY A 200 7.90 -2.67 12.34
C GLY A 200 8.64 -3.89 12.82
N VAL A 201 7.86 -4.90 13.21
CA VAL A 201 8.36 -6.10 13.89
C VAL A 201 7.95 -7.35 13.13
N LEU A 202 8.81 -8.36 13.17
CA LEU A 202 8.61 -9.70 12.61
C LEU A 202 8.67 -10.69 13.78
N VAL A 203 7.59 -11.43 13.98
CA VAL A 203 7.44 -12.42 15.05
C VAL A 203 7.47 -13.81 14.41
N PRO A 204 8.39 -14.70 14.80
CA PRO A 204 8.44 -16.06 14.24
C PRO A 204 7.16 -16.84 14.58
N LEU A 205 6.62 -17.54 13.59
CA LEU A 205 5.47 -18.44 13.69
C LEU A 205 5.98 -19.89 13.71
N GLY A 206 6.39 -20.36 14.88
CA GLY A 206 6.88 -21.72 15.09
C GLY A 206 8.11 -21.76 15.98
N ASN A 207 8.17 -22.75 16.88
CA ASN A 207 9.33 -23.09 17.72
C ASN A 207 10.00 -24.34 17.17
#